data_AF-A0AAW0XY37-F1
#
_entry.id   AF-A0AAW0XY37-F1
#
_cell.length_a   1.000
_cell.length_b   1.000
_cell.length_c   1.000
_cell.angle_alpha   90.00
_cell.angle_beta   90.00
_cell.angle_gamma   90.00
#
_symmetry.space_group_name_H-M   'P 1'
#
loop_
_entity.id
_entity.type
_entity.pdbx_description
1 polymer ?
#
loop_
_entity_poly.entity_id
_entity_poly.type
_entity_poly.pdbx_seq_one_letter_code
_entity_poly.pdbx_strand_id
1 'polypeptide(L)'
;THQVLIHHKGPLPTHLDLGVWGRFKTQPYLSSPLQCFHCQGFNHIAATCQWEKKCGVCSKAHDSKDCIAILKQPTGEALRPEPKCINCSKRHHAGTGAVL
;
A
#
# COMPACT_ATOMS: atom_id res chain seq x y z
N THR A 1 2.66 4.72 -12.07
CA THR A 1 2.92 3.32 -12.43
C THR A 1 1.78 2.83 -13.28
N HIS A 2 2.02 2.42 -14.52
CA HIS A 2 1.00 1.77 -15.35
C HIS A 2 1.04 0.27 -15.03
N GLN A 3 -0.07 -0.28 -14.53
CA GLN A 3 -0.22 -1.71 -14.27
C GLN A 3 -1.11 -2.31 -15.35
N VAL A 4 -0.69 -3.44 -15.93
CA VAL A 4 -1.44 -4.16 -16.95
C VAL A 4 -1.75 -5.55 -16.40
N LEU A 5 -3.03 -5.91 -16.33
CA LEU A 5 -3.48 -7.26 -16.01
C LEU A 5 -3.57 -8.08 -17.29
N ILE A 6 -2.91 -9.24 -17.31
CA ILE A 6 -2.86 -10.11 -18.49
C ILE A 6 -3.47 -11.45 -18.11
N HIS A 7 -4.51 -11.85 -18.84
CA HIS A 7 -5.12 -13.17 -18.73
C HIS A 7 -4.51 -14.10 -19.78
N HIS A 8 -4.06 -15.28 -19.37
CA HIS A 8 -3.54 -16.28 -20.28
C HIS A 8 -4.20 -17.64 -20.03
N LYS A 9 -4.10 -18.54 -21.02
CA LYS A 9 -4.55 -19.93 -20.88
C LYS A 9 -3.31 -20.82 -20.81
N GLY A 10 -3.20 -21.66 -19.78
CA GLY A 10 -2.07 -22.58 -19.57
C GLY A 10 -1.18 -22.23 -18.38
N PRO A 11 0.06 -22.75 -18.29
CA PRO A 11 1.02 -22.40 -17.24
C PRO A 11 1.61 -21.00 -17.45
N LEU A 12 1.81 -20.21 -16.39
CA LEU A 12 2.32 -18.83 -16.50
C LEU A 12 3.72 -18.85 -17.14
N PRO A 13 3.94 -18.16 -18.29
CA PRO A 13 5.26 -18.11 -18.92
C PRO A 13 6.22 -17.34 -18.02
N THR A 14 7.48 -17.75 -17.86
CA THR A 14 8.45 -17.08 -16.96
C THR A 14 8.82 -15.65 -17.39
N HIS A 15 8.67 -15.37 -18.68
CA HIS A 15 8.92 -14.08 -19.28
C HIS A 15 7.83 -13.75 -20.28
N LEU A 16 7.50 -12.47 -20.37
CA LEU A 16 6.60 -11.90 -21.36
C LEU A 16 7.41 -10.96 -22.25
N ASP A 17 7.45 -11.24 -23.54
CA ASP A 17 8.06 -10.37 -24.53
C ASP A 17 6.97 -9.48 -25.16
N LEU A 18 7.15 -8.17 -25.05
CA LEU A 18 6.24 -7.17 -25.60
C LEU A 18 6.89 -6.45 -26.81
N GLY A 19 7.89 -7.05 -27.46
CA GLY A 19 8.54 -6.47 -28.63
C GLY A 19 9.28 -5.18 -28.29
N VAL A 20 8.85 -4.05 -28.87
CA VAL A 20 9.51 -2.75 -28.68
C VAL A 20 9.54 -2.27 -27.23
N TRP A 21 8.66 -2.78 -26.38
CA TRP A 21 8.63 -2.46 -24.95
C TRP A 21 9.58 -3.33 -24.11
N GLY A 22 10.17 -4.36 -24.69
CA GLY A 22 11.15 -5.23 -24.05
C GLY A 22 10.58 -6.52 -23.46
N ARG A 23 11.47 -7.26 -22.76
CA ARG A 23 11.18 -8.56 -22.14
C ARG A 23 11.08 -8.41 -20.63
N PHE A 24 9.94 -8.82 -20.08
CA PHE A 24 9.60 -8.67 -18.67
C PHE A 24 9.54 -10.03 -17.98
N LYS A 25 10.10 -10.14 -16.78
CA LYS A 25 9.88 -11.32 -15.94
C LYS A 25 8.44 -11.29 -15.44
N THR A 26 7.73 -12.41 -15.57
CA THR A 26 6.37 -12.51 -15.03
C THR A 26 6.42 -12.93 -13.57
N GLN A 27 5.37 -12.58 -12.83
CA GLN A 27 5.11 -13.07 -11.48
C GLN A 27 3.62 -13.39 -11.37
N PRO A 28 3.22 -14.47 -10.67
CA PRO A 28 1.82 -14.72 -10.37
C PRO A 28 1.18 -13.49 -9.72
N TYR A 29 -0.01 -13.12 -10.20
CA TYR A 29 -0.74 -12.03 -9.58
C TYR A 29 -1.19 -12.44 -8.17
N LEU A 30 -0.72 -11.71 -7.18
CA LEU A 30 -1.19 -11.80 -5.80
C LEU A 30 -2.15 -10.63 -5.58
N SER A 31 -3.44 -10.92 -5.38
CA SER A 31 -4.40 -9.89 -5.03
C SER A 31 -3.94 -9.16 -3.78
N SER A 32 -4.07 -7.83 -3.77
CA SER A 32 -3.76 -7.06 -2.56
C SER A 32 -4.58 -7.59 -1.39
N PRO A 33 -3.95 -7.83 -0.22
CA PRO A 33 -4.65 -8.35 0.93
C PRO A 33 -5.76 -7.37 1.36
N LEU A 34 -6.85 -7.92 1.90
CA LEU A 34 -7.93 -7.10 2.45
C LEU A 34 -7.36 -6.22 3.57
N GLN A 35 -7.40 -4.91 3.39
CA GLN A 35 -6.91 -3.94 4.36
C GLN A 35 -8.07 -3.15 4.96
N CYS A 36 -8.11 -3.09 6.29
CA CYS A 36 -9.09 -2.30 7.01
C CYS A 36 -8.70 -0.82 6.96
N PHE A 37 -9.53 0.03 6.35
CA PHE A 37 -9.24 1.48 6.31
C PHE A 37 -9.42 2.21 7.65
N HIS A 38 -9.96 1.55 8.68
CA HIS A 38 -10.08 2.11 10.03
C HIS A 38 -8.77 1.98 10.81
N CYS A 39 -8.25 0.76 10.96
CA CYS A 39 -7.04 0.49 11.75
C CYS A 39 -5.79 0.18 10.92
N GLN A 40 -5.92 0.10 9.59
CA GLN A 40 -4.84 -0.21 8.62
C GLN A 40 -4.28 -1.63 8.67
N GLY A 41 -4.82 -2.48 9.55
CA GLY A 41 -4.51 -3.91 9.63
C GLY A 41 -5.14 -4.74 8.51
N PHE A 42 -4.72 -6.00 8.39
CA PHE A 42 -5.18 -6.90 7.35
C PHE A 42 -6.33 -7.82 7.80
N ASN A 43 -6.96 -8.48 6.83
CA ASN A 43 -7.90 -9.60 6.98
C ASN A 43 -9.26 -9.25 7.62
N HIS A 44 -9.66 -7.98 7.59
CA HIS A 44 -11.00 -7.54 7.99
C HIS A 44 -11.36 -6.20 7.34
N ILE A 45 -12.65 -5.85 7.39
CA ILE A 45 -13.17 -4.56 6.91
C ILE A 45 -13.43 -3.59 8.07
N ALA A 46 -13.56 -2.31 7.75
CA ALA A 46 -13.85 -1.27 8.73
C ALA A 46 -15.14 -1.53 9.53
N ALA A 47 -16.18 -2.10 8.90
CA ALA A 47 -17.47 -2.38 9.55
C ALA A 47 -17.40 -3.40 10.69
N THR A 48 -16.41 -4.30 10.67
CA THR A 48 -16.21 -5.34 11.69
C THR A 48 -14.98 -5.07 12.56
N CYS A 49 -14.41 -3.86 12.47
CA CYS A 49 -13.18 -3.52 13.18
C CYS A 49 -13.47 -3.23 14.66
N GLN A 50 -12.69 -3.83 15.55
CA GLN A 50 -12.77 -3.61 17.00
C GLN A 50 -11.58 -2.79 17.55
N TRP A 51 -10.71 -2.34 16.66
CA TRP A 51 -9.46 -1.67 17.01
C TRP A 51 -9.62 -0.15 16.87
N GLU A 52 -8.76 0.59 17.55
CA GLU A 52 -8.70 2.06 17.44
C GLU A 52 -8.34 2.50 16.01
N LYS A 53 -8.86 3.66 15.58
CA LYS A 53 -8.50 4.29 14.31
C LYS A 53 -6.99 4.56 14.27
N LYS A 54 -6.34 4.18 13.18
CA LYS A 54 -4.90 4.44 12.96
C LYS A 54 -4.66 5.11 11.62
N CYS A 55 -3.72 6.04 11.61
CA CYS A 55 -3.29 6.76 10.42
C CYS A 55 -2.45 5.85 9.51
N GLY A 56 -2.82 5.78 8.22
CA GLY A 56 -2.11 4.99 7.21
C GLY A 56 -0.73 5.54 6.84
N VAL A 57 -0.40 6.78 7.26
CA VAL A 57 0.89 7.42 7.01
C VAL A 57 1.90 7.12 8.12
N CYS A 58 1.53 7.39 9.38
CA CYS A 58 2.46 7.35 10.52
C CYS A 58 2.06 6.40 11.65
N SER A 59 0.99 5.61 11.49
CA SER A 59 0.49 4.63 12.46
C SER A 59 0.01 5.20 13.82
N LYS A 60 -0.15 6.51 13.95
CA LYS A 60 -0.70 7.16 15.17
C LYS A 60 -2.23 7.22 15.15
N ALA A 61 -2.84 7.46 16.31
CA ALA A 61 -4.30 7.56 16.48
C ALA A 61 -4.85 8.92 16.01
N HIS A 62 -5.08 9.07 14.71
CA HIS A 62 -5.78 10.21 14.09
C HIS A 62 -6.26 9.85 12.67
N ASP A 63 -7.03 10.74 12.04
CA ASP A 63 -7.48 10.54 10.66
C ASP A 63 -6.36 10.79 9.66
N SER A 64 -6.20 9.91 8.67
CA SER A 64 -5.13 10.06 7.67
C SER A 64 -5.21 11.40 6.92
N LYS A 65 -6.41 12.00 6.81
CA LYS A 65 -6.60 13.34 6.22
C LYS A 65 -5.86 14.43 6.99
N ASP A 66 -5.86 14.37 8.32
CA ASP A 66 -5.17 15.34 9.18
C ASP A 66 -3.66 15.26 8.95
N CYS A 67 -3.15 14.03 8.84
CA CYS A 67 -1.75 13.76 8.55
C CYS A 67 -1.33 14.31 7.18
N ILE A 68 -2.15 14.08 6.16
CA ILE A 68 -1.92 14.57 4.79
C ILE A 68 -1.98 16.09 4.72
N ALA A 69 -2.89 16.73 5.48
CA ALA A 69 -3.00 18.19 5.55
C ALA A 69 -1.69 18.81 6.06
N ILE A 70 -1.07 18.21 7.09
CA ILE A 70 0.24 18.64 7.60
C ILE A 70 1.33 18.46 6.54
N LEU A 71 1.36 17.31 5.85
CA LEU A 71 2.38 17.04 4.81
C LEU A 71 2.31 17.97 3.60
N LYS A 72 1.14 18.57 3.34
CA LYS A 72 0.93 19.55 2.26
C LYS A 72 1.35 20.97 2.64
N GLN A 73 1.52 21.27 3.93
CA GLN A 73 1.94 22.59 4.35
C GLN A 73 3.41 22.83 3.96
N PRO A 74 3.76 24.07 3.57
CA PRO A 74 5.14 24.46 3.29
C PRO A 74 5.99 24.64 4.56
N THR A 75 5.45 24.30 5.75
CA THR A 75 6.13 24.46 7.03
C THR A 75 7.37 23.55 7.11
N GLY A 76 8.43 24.06 7.75
CA GLY A 76 9.72 23.38 7.89
C GLY A 76 9.61 21.97 8.48
N GLU A 77 10.64 21.15 8.26
CA GLU A 77 10.68 19.70 8.56
C GLU A 77 10.20 19.30 9.97
N ALA A 78 10.29 20.18 10.96
CA ALA A 78 9.94 19.93 12.35
C ALA A 78 8.49 19.47 12.59
N LEU A 79 7.54 19.78 11.69
CA LEU A 79 6.14 19.35 11.83
C LEU A 79 5.78 18.10 11.00
N ARG A 80 6.69 17.59 10.16
CA ARG A 80 6.37 16.51 9.22
C ARG A 80 6.31 15.18 9.98
N PRO A 81 5.18 14.47 9.99
CA PRO A 81 5.09 13.17 10.61
C PRO A 81 5.95 12.16 9.85
N GLU A 82 6.78 11.40 10.57
CA GLU A 82 7.57 10.34 9.97
C GLU A 82 6.67 9.20 9.46
N PRO A 83 6.87 8.72 8.22
CA PRO A 83 6.10 7.62 7.69
C PRO A 83 6.45 6.33 8.44
N LYS A 84 5.43 5.59 8.85
CA LYS A 84 5.55 4.32 9.55
C LYS A 84 4.37 3.42 9.22
N CYS A 85 4.66 2.19 8.81
CA CYS A 85 3.66 1.17 8.51
C CYS A 85 3.26 0.42 9.78
N ILE A 86 1.95 0.24 10.01
CA ILE A 86 1.45 -0.47 11.20
C ILE A 86 1.74 -1.98 11.14
N ASN A 87 1.81 -2.54 9.93
CA ASN A 87 1.91 -3.98 9.73
C ASN A 87 3.34 -4.51 9.83
N CYS A 88 4.35 -3.70 9.52
CA CYS A 88 5.76 -4.13 9.51
C CYS A 88 6.70 -3.14 10.22
N SER A 89 6.19 -2.03 10.76
CA SER A 89 6.97 -0.96 11.44
C SER A 89 8.05 -0.27 10.60
N LYS A 90 8.16 -0.56 9.29
CA LYS A 90 9.13 0.08 8.37
C LYS A 90 8.67 1.49 7.96
N ARG A 91 9.61 2.28 7.43
CA ARG A 91 9.39 3.67 6.96
C ARG A 91 8.68 3.73 5.61
N HIS A 92 7.41 3.36 5.58
CA HIS A 92 6.50 3.55 4.44
C HIS A 92 5.05 3.64 4.92
N HIS A 93 4.13 4.03 4.04
CA HIS A 93 2.70 4.08 4.34
C HIS A 93 2.10 2.66 4.30
N ALA A 94 1.03 2.42 5.05
CA ALA A 94 0.42 1.10 5.15
C ALA A 94 -0.09 0.54 3.80
N GLY A 95 -0.39 1.40 2.82
CA GLY A 95 -0.84 1.01 1.48
C GLY A 95 0.27 0.93 0.42
N THR A 96 1.51 1.33 0.72
CA THR A 96 2.63 1.22 -0.20
C THR A 96 3.49 0.01 0.14
N GLY A 97 3.59 -0.96 -0.77
CA GLY A 97 4.56 -2.06 -0.66
C GLY A 97 4.14 -3.23 0.22
N ALA A 98 2.97 -3.83 -0.04
CA ALA A 98 2.72 -5.21 0.36
C ALA A 98 3.51 -6.14 -0.58
N VAL A 99 4.81 -6.28 -0.34
CA VAL A 99 5.52 -7.50 -0.76
C VAL A 99 5.38 -8.44 0.44
N LEU A 100 4.39 -9.32 0.36
CA LEU A 100 4.34 -10.53 1.19
C LEU A 100 5.49 -11.45 0.78
#